data_AF-A0A1T5CIZ3-F1
#
_entry.id   AF-A0A1T5CIZ3-F1
#
_cell.length_a   1.000
_cell.length_b   1.000
_cell.length_c   1.000
_cell.angle_alpha   90.00
_cell.angle_beta   90.00
_cell.angle_gamma   90.00
#
_symmetry.space_group_name_H-M   'P 1'
#
loop_
_entity.id
_entity.type
_entity.pdbx_description
1 polymer ?
#
loop_
_entity_poly.entity_id
_entity_poly.type
_entity_poly.pdbx_seq_one_letter_code
_entity_poly.pdbx_strand_id
1 'polypeptide(L)'
;MKNIIRIIVVFASVMFSAQHLELGKDKINLENFKMPFDVNSFYKKQLELNKKTTELLEQDKMDTPAYDKLLKQYKFVEGIKTIDVSDTKKLLLYEMKSINTKDTLAFFGNVKFQKLEMISNQKNEFQSLRAVSFSYKDNKKNYEHLKNILVKKFGNPQKIDSDNFAEKEYFLWKTKDFVYILSLKIETEKDVPKYYYSDLYIINGENFEDLKMSFNKIYNYWNL
;
A
#
# COMPACT_ATOMS: atom_id res chain seq x y z
N MET A 1 48.08 -12.00 -12.03
CA MET A 1 47.13 -12.62 -11.07
C MET A 1 46.55 -11.67 -10.01
N LYS A 2 47.16 -10.52 -9.68
CA LYS A 2 46.60 -9.55 -8.71
C LYS A 2 45.36 -8.77 -9.18
N ASN A 3 45.11 -8.68 -10.49
CA ASN A 3 44.03 -7.86 -11.05
C ASN A 3 42.68 -8.59 -11.20
N ILE A 4 42.67 -9.92 -11.23
CA ILE A 4 41.42 -10.72 -11.32
C ILE A 4 40.72 -10.80 -9.97
N ILE A 5 41.49 -10.84 -8.87
CA ILE A 5 40.96 -10.90 -7.50
C ILE A 5 40.22 -9.60 -7.12
N ARG A 6 40.63 -8.44 -7.66
CA ARG A 6 39.94 -7.16 -7.40
C ARG A 6 38.57 -7.06 -8.10
N ILE A 7 38.38 -7.71 -9.25
CA ILE A 7 37.10 -7.67 -9.98
C ILE A 7 36.05 -8.56 -9.28
N ILE A 8 36.47 -9.68 -8.69
CA ILE A 8 35.57 -10.59 -7.96
C ILE A 8 35.09 -9.97 -6.63
N VAL A 9 35.94 -9.20 -5.93
CA VAL A 9 35.54 -8.50 -4.68
C VAL A 9 34.57 -7.34 -4.94
N VAL A 10 34.65 -6.68 -6.10
CA VAL A 10 33.68 -5.64 -6.50
C VAL A 10 32.35 -6.27 -6.93
N PHE A 11 32.34 -7.45 -7.55
CA PHE A 11 31.08 -8.14 -7.89
C PHE A 11 30.41 -8.81 -6.68
N ALA A 12 31.17 -9.30 -5.71
CA ALA A 12 30.62 -9.91 -4.49
C ALA A 12 30.00 -8.88 -3.51
N SER A 13 30.33 -7.59 -3.65
CA SER A 13 29.73 -6.50 -2.86
C SER A 13 28.50 -5.85 -3.52
N VAL A 14 28.17 -6.24 -4.76
CA VAL A 14 26.93 -5.83 -5.47
C VAL A 14 25.84 -6.91 -5.37
N MET A 15 26.08 -7.98 -4.61
CA MET A 15 24.99 -8.76 -4.00
C MET A 15 24.36 -7.89 -2.90
N PHE A 16 23.69 -6.83 -3.35
CA PHE A 16 22.79 -6.02 -2.56
C PHE A 16 22.00 -6.99 -1.71
N SER A 17 22.14 -6.85 -0.40
CA SER A 17 21.16 -7.30 0.56
C SER A 17 19.82 -6.72 0.13
N ALA A 18 19.14 -7.41 -0.79
CA ALA A 18 17.74 -7.26 -1.07
C ALA A 18 17.10 -7.65 0.27
N GLN A 19 16.92 -6.66 1.13
CA GLN A 19 16.06 -6.81 2.29
C GLN A 19 14.69 -7.16 1.70
N HIS A 20 14.39 -8.45 1.67
CA HIS A 20 13.07 -8.95 1.34
C HIS A 20 12.17 -8.50 2.47
N LEU A 21 11.53 -7.34 2.25
CA LEU A 21 10.55 -6.81 3.18
C LEU A 21 9.39 -7.81 3.28
N GLU A 22 8.95 -8.07 4.50
CA GLU A 22 7.86 -8.98 4.80
C GLU A 22 6.78 -8.23 5.58
N LEU A 23 5.55 -8.28 5.10
CA LEU A 23 4.41 -7.64 5.74
C LEU A 23 4.25 -8.11 7.20
N GLY A 24 4.09 -7.15 8.11
CA GLY A 24 3.87 -7.41 9.53
C GLY A 24 5.11 -7.78 10.33
N LYS A 25 6.24 -8.03 9.66
CA LYS A 25 7.57 -8.16 10.28
C LYS A 25 8.34 -6.84 10.15
N ASP A 26 8.33 -6.27 8.95
CA ASP A 26 9.02 -5.03 8.64
C ASP A 26 8.04 -3.85 8.57
N LYS A 27 8.52 -2.66 8.96
CA LYS A 27 7.80 -1.40 8.78
C LYS A 27 8.37 -0.69 7.56
N ILE A 28 7.53 -0.41 6.56
CA ILE A 28 7.99 0.28 5.36
C ILE A 28 8.14 1.78 5.63
N ASN A 29 9.32 2.32 5.33
CA ASN A 29 9.51 3.75 5.23
C ASN A 29 9.09 4.24 3.84
N LEU A 30 7.87 4.76 3.72
CA LEU A 30 7.29 5.24 2.47
C LEU A 30 7.99 6.48 1.92
N GLU A 31 8.65 7.24 2.79
CA GLU A 31 9.41 8.42 2.39
C GLU A 31 10.65 8.04 1.53
N ASN A 32 11.16 6.82 1.71
CA ASN A 32 12.32 6.26 1.03
C ASN A 32 11.95 5.02 0.20
N PHE A 33 10.70 4.90 -0.24
CA PHE A 33 10.24 3.80 -1.08
C PHE A 33 11.00 3.78 -2.41
N LYS A 34 11.41 2.59 -2.87
CA LYS A 34 12.26 2.42 -4.06
C LYS A 34 11.80 1.25 -4.90
N MET A 35 12.03 1.36 -6.21
CA MET A 35 11.88 0.27 -7.19
C MET A 35 13.24 -0.42 -7.43
N PRO A 36 13.26 -1.71 -7.83
CA PRO A 36 12.11 -2.60 -7.97
C PRO A 36 11.57 -3.09 -6.62
N PHE A 37 10.27 -3.42 -6.57
CA PHE A 37 9.61 -3.99 -5.40
C PHE A 37 8.74 -5.19 -5.82
N ASP A 38 9.02 -6.36 -5.24
CA ASP A 38 8.24 -7.59 -5.46
C ASP A 38 7.07 -7.65 -4.48
N VAL A 39 5.88 -7.38 -4.99
CA VAL A 39 4.64 -7.34 -4.20
C VAL A 39 4.28 -8.73 -3.68
N ASN A 40 4.47 -9.78 -4.49
CA ASN A 40 4.12 -11.13 -4.07
C ASN A 40 4.98 -11.61 -2.91
N SER A 41 6.30 -11.38 -3.00
CA SER A 41 7.23 -11.70 -1.92
C SER A 41 6.85 -10.99 -0.62
N PHE A 42 6.41 -9.72 -0.70
CA PHE A 42 6.02 -8.94 0.48
C PHE A 42 4.79 -9.51 1.22
N TYR A 43 3.78 -10.00 0.48
CA TYR A 43 2.54 -10.58 1.04
C TYR A 43 2.57 -12.10 1.24
N LYS A 44 3.64 -12.79 0.79
CA LYS A 44 3.71 -14.26 0.67
C LYS A 44 3.20 -15.00 1.91
N LYS A 45 3.70 -14.63 3.09
CA LYS A 45 3.33 -15.31 4.34
C LYS A 45 1.86 -15.10 4.71
N GLN A 46 1.32 -13.91 4.50
CA GLN A 46 -0.08 -13.62 4.78
C GLN A 46 -0.99 -14.38 3.82
N LEU A 47 -0.60 -14.55 2.55
CA LEU A 47 -1.34 -15.37 1.59
C LEU A 47 -1.32 -16.86 1.99
N GLU A 48 -0.17 -17.38 2.42
CA GLU A 48 -0.05 -18.76 2.93
C GLU A 48 -0.92 -18.98 4.19
N LEU A 49 -0.95 -17.99 5.10
CA LEU A 49 -1.81 -18.03 6.28
C LEU A 49 -3.29 -17.94 5.94
N ASN A 50 -3.67 -17.09 4.98
CA ASN A 50 -5.06 -17.00 4.50
C ASN A 50 -5.53 -18.36 3.97
N LYS A 51 -4.75 -18.96 3.06
CA LYS A 51 -5.06 -20.26 2.46
C LYS A 51 -5.27 -21.34 3.51
N LYS A 52 -4.36 -21.47 4.48
CA LYS A 52 -4.49 -22.43 5.59
C LYS A 52 -5.72 -22.18 6.46
N THR A 53 -6.07 -20.91 6.64
CA THR A 53 -7.25 -20.52 7.43
C THR A 53 -8.53 -20.91 6.67
N THR A 54 -8.62 -20.63 5.37
CA THR A 54 -9.72 -21.06 4.50
C THR A 54 -9.87 -22.58 4.46
N GLU A 55 -8.78 -23.33 4.33
CA GLU A 55 -8.80 -24.80 4.34
C GLU A 55 -9.36 -25.38 5.66
N LEU A 56 -9.05 -24.75 6.80
CA LEU A 56 -9.61 -25.16 8.11
C LEU A 56 -11.08 -24.79 8.25
N LEU A 57 -11.50 -23.65 7.70
CA LEU A 57 -12.91 -23.23 7.65
C LEU A 57 -13.75 -24.21 6.82
N GLU A 58 -13.26 -24.62 5.66
CA GLU A 58 -13.93 -25.59 4.78
C GLU A 58 -14.04 -27.00 5.41
N GLN A 59 -13.14 -27.33 6.33
CA GLN A 59 -13.13 -28.61 7.06
C GLN A 59 -13.93 -28.58 8.38
N ASP A 60 -14.61 -27.46 8.70
CA ASP A 60 -15.32 -27.23 9.97
C ASP A 60 -14.44 -27.45 11.23
N LYS A 61 -13.14 -27.13 11.12
CA LYS A 61 -12.14 -27.30 12.19
C LYS A 61 -11.87 -26.00 12.96
N MET A 62 -12.91 -25.19 13.14
CA MET A 62 -12.81 -23.86 13.77
C MET A 62 -12.46 -23.92 15.26
N ASP A 63 -12.85 -24.98 15.97
CA ASP A 63 -12.62 -25.09 17.42
C ASP A 63 -11.28 -25.77 17.78
N THR A 64 -10.30 -25.72 16.87
CA THR A 64 -9.00 -26.36 17.10
C THR A 64 -7.95 -25.37 17.62
N PRO A 65 -7.03 -25.79 18.50
CA PRO A 65 -5.89 -24.97 18.90
C PRO A 65 -5.02 -24.52 17.71
N ALA A 66 -5.06 -25.25 16.60
CA ALA A 66 -4.41 -24.89 15.34
C ALA A 66 -5.04 -23.65 14.71
N TYR A 67 -6.38 -23.55 14.68
CA TYR A 67 -7.11 -22.39 14.17
C TYR A 67 -6.86 -21.15 15.04
N ASP A 68 -6.92 -21.28 16.37
CA ASP A 68 -6.62 -20.18 17.30
C ASP A 68 -5.19 -19.63 17.15
N LYS A 69 -4.22 -20.52 16.94
CA LYS A 69 -2.82 -20.14 16.72
C LYS A 69 -2.65 -19.40 15.39
N LEU A 70 -3.37 -19.81 14.35
CA LEU A 70 -3.34 -19.14 13.04
C LEU A 70 -3.97 -17.74 13.13
N LEU A 71 -5.13 -17.59 13.78
CA LEU A 71 -5.79 -16.28 13.96
C LEU A 71 -4.89 -15.27 14.67
N LYS A 72 -4.10 -15.69 15.66
CA LYS A 72 -3.15 -14.80 16.37
C LYS A 72 -2.00 -14.30 15.48
N GLN A 73 -1.61 -15.05 14.46
CA GLN A 73 -0.55 -14.69 13.52
C GLN A 73 -1.09 -13.92 12.31
N TYR A 74 -2.40 -14.02 12.08
CA TYR A 74 -3.01 -13.56 10.85
C TYR A 74 -3.39 -12.08 10.92
N LYS A 75 -2.70 -11.28 10.12
CA LYS A 75 -3.07 -9.89 9.82
C LYS A 75 -3.75 -9.92 8.46
N PHE A 76 -5.08 -10.05 8.49
CA PHE A 76 -5.92 -10.47 7.37
C PHE A 76 -5.59 -9.76 6.04
N VAL A 77 -4.94 -10.47 5.12
CA VAL A 77 -4.94 -10.14 3.68
C VAL A 77 -6.15 -10.86 3.10
N GLU A 78 -7.15 -10.12 2.64
CA GLU A 78 -8.41 -10.70 2.16
C GLU A 78 -8.17 -11.65 0.98
N GLY A 79 -7.28 -11.26 0.08
CA GLY A 79 -6.85 -12.08 -1.04
C GLY A 79 -6.17 -11.27 -2.13
N ILE A 80 -6.03 -11.90 -3.30
CA ILE A 80 -5.58 -11.24 -4.52
C ILE A 80 -6.77 -11.14 -5.47
N LYS A 81 -7.16 -9.91 -5.81
CA LYS A 81 -8.19 -9.64 -6.82
C LYS A 81 -7.51 -9.37 -8.16
N THR A 82 -8.06 -9.94 -9.24
CA THR A 82 -7.61 -9.58 -10.60
C THR A 82 -8.39 -8.38 -11.09
N ILE A 83 -7.69 -7.39 -11.65
CA ILE A 83 -8.28 -6.19 -12.26
C ILE A 83 -7.97 -6.24 -13.75
N ASP A 84 -9.01 -6.24 -14.58
CA ASP A 84 -8.89 -6.16 -16.03
C ASP A 84 -8.80 -4.69 -16.46
N VAL A 85 -7.59 -4.25 -16.79
CA VAL A 85 -7.32 -2.89 -17.33
C VAL A 85 -7.76 -2.83 -18.79
N SER A 86 -7.35 -3.83 -19.56
CA SER A 86 -7.73 -4.08 -20.96
C SER A 86 -7.76 -5.58 -21.24
N ASP A 87 -8.16 -5.98 -22.44
CA ASP A 87 -8.21 -7.40 -22.88
C ASP A 87 -6.85 -8.11 -22.74
N THR A 88 -5.76 -7.35 -22.79
CA THR A 88 -4.38 -7.87 -22.75
C THR A 88 -3.63 -7.52 -21.47
N LYS A 89 -4.15 -6.61 -20.65
CA LYS A 89 -3.47 -6.12 -19.43
C LYS A 89 -4.30 -6.42 -18.20
N LYS A 90 -3.76 -7.28 -17.33
CA LYS A 90 -4.32 -7.62 -16.03
C LYS A 90 -3.40 -7.20 -14.91
N LEU A 91 -3.99 -6.71 -13.83
CA LEU A 91 -3.30 -6.34 -12.60
C LEU A 91 -3.79 -7.18 -11.44
N LEU A 92 -2.97 -7.28 -10.41
CA LEU A 92 -3.24 -8.04 -9.19
C LEU A 92 -3.30 -7.08 -8.02
N LEU A 93 -4.46 -6.95 -7.37
CA LEU A 93 -4.67 -6.18 -6.15
C LEU A 93 -4.55 -7.09 -4.94
N TYR A 94 -3.57 -6.79 -4.09
CA TYR A 94 -3.35 -7.42 -2.79
C TYR A 94 -4.13 -6.63 -1.75
N GLU A 95 -5.34 -7.11 -1.46
CA GLU A 95 -6.30 -6.43 -0.59
C GLU A 95 -6.09 -6.85 0.85
N MET A 96 -6.06 -5.88 1.76
CA MET A 96 -6.02 -6.14 3.19
C MET A 96 -7.39 -5.94 3.81
N LYS A 97 -7.86 -6.92 4.57
CA LYS A 97 -9.03 -6.74 5.43
C LYS A 97 -8.65 -5.82 6.60
N SER A 98 -9.64 -5.14 7.17
CA SER A 98 -9.47 -4.16 8.26
C SER A 98 -8.48 -4.64 9.32
N ILE A 99 -7.43 -3.85 9.55
CA ILE A 99 -6.36 -4.14 10.51
C ILE A 99 -6.73 -3.50 11.85
N ASN A 100 -6.29 -4.13 12.94
CA ASN A 100 -6.34 -3.49 14.25
C ASN A 100 -5.62 -2.14 14.18
N THR A 101 -6.31 -1.05 14.50
CA THR A 101 -5.80 0.33 14.40
C THR A 101 -4.50 0.58 15.19
N LYS A 102 -4.12 -0.35 16.06
CA LYS A 102 -2.87 -0.33 16.84
C LYS A 102 -1.62 -0.76 16.06
N ASP A 103 -1.76 -1.47 14.94
CA ASP A 103 -0.61 -1.95 14.17
C ASP A 103 -0.06 -0.88 13.24
N THR A 104 1.24 -0.61 13.29
CA THR A 104 1.92 0.26 12.30
C THR A 104 2.65 -0.60 11.29
N LEU A 105 2.24 -0.54 10.02
CA LEU A 105 2.85 -1.28 8.92
C LEU A 105 3.78 -0.42 8.06
N ALA A 106 3.50 0.87 7.97
CA ALA A 106 4.37 1.81 7.29
C ALA A 106 4.34 3.18 7.95
N PHE A 107 5.28 4.03 7.55
CA PHE A 107 5.33 5.42 7.96
C PHE A 107 5.84 6.31 6.83
N PHE A 108 5.43 7.59 6.88
CA PHE A 108 6.00 8.67 6.08
C PHE A 108 6.33 9.81 7.04
N GLY A 109 7.62 10.08 7.26
CA GLY A 109 8.05 10.85 8.43
C GLY A 109 7.48 10.23 9.72
N ASN A 110 6.72 11.01 10.49
CA ASN A 110 6.09 10.56 11.73
C ASN A 110 4.64 10.07 11.57
N VAL A 111 4.07 10.12 10.37
CA VAL A 111 2.71 9.66 10.10
C VAL A 111 2.71 8.16 9.90
N LYS A 112 1.85 7.45 10.63
CA LYS A 112 1.78 5.99 10.68
C LYS A 112 0.59 5.47 9.87
N PHE A 113 0.81 4.41 9.12
CA PHE A 113 -0.21 3.74 8.32
C PHE A 113 -0.44 2.33 8.85
N GLN A 114 -1.71 1.97 9.01
CA GLN A 114 -2.12 0.69 9.57
C GLN A 114 -2.45 -0.32 8.47
N LYS A 115 -2.73 0.14 7.25
CA LYS A 115 -3.11 -0.70 6.12
C LYS A 115 -2.32 -0.35 4.88
N LEU A 116 -1.87 -1.39 4.15
CA LEU A 116 -1.11 -1.29 2.91
C LEU A 116 -1.77 -2.21 1.89
N GLU A 117 -2.39 -1.64 0.87
CA GLU A 117 -2.89 -2.41 -0.28
C GLU A 117 -1.99 -2.11 -1.45
N MET A 118 -1.58 -3.13 -2.22
CA MET A 118 -0.70 -2.91 -3.36
C MET A 118 -1.27 -3.52 -4.63
N ILE A 119 -0.97 -2.89 -5.75
CA ILE A 119 -1.24 -3.41 -7.09
C ILE A 119 0.09 -3.83 -7.71
N SER A 120 0.12 -5.04 -8.28
CA SER A 120 1.21 -5.52 -9.13
C SER A 120 0.73 -5.83 -10.55
N ASN A 121 1.66 -5.95 -11.48
CA ASN A 121 1.38 -6.64 -12.74
C ASN A 121 1.48 -8.17 -12.55
N GLN A 122 1.28 -8.93 -13.64
CA GLN A 122 1.36 -10.40 -13.63
C GLN A 122 2.77 -10.95 -13.34
N LYS A 123 3.82 -10.11 -13.41
CA LYS A 123 5.19 -10.44 -13.02
C LYS A 123 5.50 -10.09 -11.56
N ASN A 124 4.47 -9.74 -10.77
CA ASN A 124 4.59 -9.29 -9.38
C ASN A 124 5.32 -7.95 -9.19
N GLU A 125 5.59 -7.21 -10.27
CA GLU A 125 6.25 -5.91 -10.19
C GLU A 125 5.26 -4.85 -9.72
N PHE A 126 5.70 -4.06 -8.74
CA PHE A 126 4.94 -2.98 -8.15
C PHE A 126 4.40 -1.96 -9.17
N GLN A 127 3.11 -1.64 -9.04
CA GLN A 127 2.40 -0.63 -9.83
C GLN A 127 1.90 0.50 -8.94
N SER A 128 1.32 0.17 -7.79
CA SER A 128 0.84 1.15 -6.82
C SER A 128 0.77 0.59 -5.41
N LEU A 129 0.89 1.48 -4.42
CA LEU A 129 0.56 1.28 -3.02
C LEU A 129 -0.52 2.28 -2.62
N ARG A 130 -1.51 1.83 -1.87
CA ARG A 130 -2.38 2.64 -1.02
C ARG A 130 -2.06 2.37 0.44
N ALA A 131 -1.65 3.41 1.16
CA ALA A 131 -1.43 3.38 2.60
C ALA A 131 -2.54 4.13 3.33
N VAL A 132 -3.25 3.45 4.25
CA VAL A 132 -4.39 4.03 4.97
C VAL A 132 -4.00 4.31 6.42
N SER A 133 -4.28 5.55 6.87
CA SER A 133 -4.13 5.98 8.25
C SER A 133 -5.49 6.09 8.94
N PHE A 134 -5.73 5.22 9.92
CA PHE A 134 -6.91 5.23 10.79
C PHE A 134 -6.53 5.81 12.16
N SER A 135 -6.69 7.12 12.37
CA SER A 135 -6.60 7.75 13.69
C SER A 135 -7.89 8.48 14.03
N TYR A 136 -8.82 7.77 14.66
CA TYR A 136 -10.16 8.25 15.06
C TYR A 136 -10.16 9.59 15.83
N LYS A 137 -9.03 10.04 16.40
CA LYS A 137 -8.91 11.31 17.15
C LYS A 137 -7.98 12.35 16.51
N ASP A 138 -7.09 11.97 15.59
CA ASP A 138 -6.05 12.87 15.03
C ASP A 138 -6.00 12.90 13.49
N ASN A 139 -6.95 12.30 12.78
CA ASN A 139 -6.91 12.17 11.32
C ASN A 139 -6.65 13.50 10.58
N LYS A 140 -7.34 14.58 10.96
CA LYS A 140 -7.12 15.89 10.33
C LYS A 140 -5.70 16.41 10.60
N LYS A 141 -5.21 16.29 11.83
CA LYS A 141 -3.85 16.73 12.19
C LYS A 141 -2.78 15.90 11.48
N ASN A 142 -2.95 14.58 11.40
CA ASN A 142 -2.05 13.69 10.67
C ASN A 142 -2.07 13.97 9.17
N TYR A 143 -3.24 14.22 8.60
CA TYR A 143 -3.38 14.62 7.20
C TYR A 143 -2.68 15.94 6.91
N GLU A 144 -2.95 17.00 7.68
CA GLU A 144 -2.29 18.30 7.49
C GLU A 144 -0.77 18.20 7.72
N HIS A 145 -0.34 17.39 8.69
CA HIS A 145 1.08 17.14 8.90
C HIS A 145 1.72 16.43 7.70
N LEU A 146 1.09 15.38 7.18
CA LEU A 146 1.56 14.66 5.99
C LEU A 146 1.60 15.56 4.76
N LYS A 147 0.54 16.34 4.53
CA LYS A 147 0.46 17.34 3.46
C LYS A 147 1.63 18.32 3.56
N ASN A 148 1.89 18.86 4.75
CA ASN A 148 3.01 19.78 4.97
C ASN A 148 4.38 19.12 4.71
N ILE A 149 4.56 17.85 5.09
CA ILE A 149 5.80 17.12 4.77
C ILE A 149 5.94 16.97 3.25
N LEU A 150 4.88 16.57 2.55
CA LEU A 150 4.89 16.42 1.09
C LEU A 150 5.14 17.75 0.39
N VAL A 151 4.53 18.85 0.85
CA VAL A 151 4.78 20.20 0.31
C VAL A 151 6.25 20.60 0.46
N LYS A 152 6.83 20.37 1.65
CA LYS A 152 8.25 20.68 1.89
C LYS A 152 9.18 19.85 1.01
N LYS A 153 8.82 18.59 0.74
CA LYS A 153 9.67 17.65 0.01
C LYS A 153 9.56 17.77 -1.51
N PHE A 154 8.34 17.99 -2.01
CA PHE A 154 8.01 17.90 -3.44
C PHE A 154 7.44 19.21 -4.03
N GLY A 155 7.32 20.27 -3.23
CA GLY A 155 6.72 21.54 -3.67
C GLY A 155 5.20 21.55 -3.58
N ASN A 156 4.56 22.55 -4.18
CA ASN A 156 3.10 22.68 -4.12
C ASN A 156 2.39 21.58 -4.93
N PRO A 157 1.33 20.95 -4.39
CA PRO A 157 0.56 19.96 -5.13
C PRO A 157 -0.28 20.59 -6.24
N GLN A 158 -0.60 19.78 -7.24
CA GLN A 158 -1.79 19.99 -8.05
C GLN A 158 -3.02 19.54 -7.24
N LYS A 159 -4.01 20.43 -7.09
CA LYS A 159 -5.32 20.04 -6.57
C LYS A 159 -6.08 19.28 -7.67
N ILE A 160 -6.67 18.14 -7.32
CA ILE A 160 -7.59 17.44 -8.22
C ILE A 160 -9.00 17.84 -7.77
N ASP A 161 -9.67 18.65 -8.58
CA ASP A 161 -11.09 18.89 -8.40
C ASP A 161 -11.84 17.67 -8.95
N SER A 162 -12.72 17.10 -8.14
CA SER A 162 -13.62 16.06 -8.62
C SER A 162 -15.05 16.40 -8.24
N ASP A 163 -15.80 16.77 -9.27
CA ASP A 163 -17.23 17.04 -9.19
C ASP A 163 -18.03 15.81 -8.71
N ASN A 164 -17.44 14.61 -8.80
CA ASN A 164 -18.07 13.34 -8.41
C ASN A 164 -17.77 12.92 -6.96
N PHE A 165 -16.91 13.63 -6.20
CA PHE A 165 -16.52 13.24 -4.84
C PHE A 165 -16.59 14.40 -3.85
N ALA A 166 -17.81 14.93 -3.65
CA ALA A 166 -18.12 16.04 -2.72
C ALA A 166 -17.61 15.85 -1.27
N GLU A 167 -17.18 14.64 -0.90
CA GLU A 167 -16.72 14.24 0.42
C GLU A 167 -15.19 14.01 0.51
N LYS A 168 -14.41 14.36 -0.52
CA LYS A 168 -12.97 14.13 -0.52
C LYS A 168 -12.15 15.27 -1.12
N GLU A 169 -11.05 15.58 -0.45
CA GLU A 169 -9.99 16.43 -1.01
C GLU A 169 -8.86 15.56 -1.58
N TYR A 170 -8.31 15.99 -2.72
CA TYR A 170 -7.22 15.30 -3.41
C TYR A 170 -6.08 16.26 -3.76
N PHE A 171 -4.87 15.87 -3.36
CA PHE A 171 -3.64 16.58 -3.70
C PHE A 171 -2.65 15.63 -4.36
N LEU A 172 -2.08 16.06 -5.48
CA LEU A 172 -1.19 15.27 -6.32
C LEU A 172 0.18 15.92 -6.44
N TRP A 173 1.23 15.10 -6.30
CA TRP A 173 2.61 15.46 -6.61
C TRP A 173 3.17 14.48 -7.64
N LYS A 174 3.83 14.98 -8.67
CA LYS A 174 4.60 14.17 -9.61
C LYS A 174 6.09 14.34 -9.32
N THR A 175 6.78 13.22 -9.14
CA THR A 175 8.25 13.15 -9.09
C THR A 175 8.76 12.43 -10.33
N LYS A 176 10.08 12.27 -10.45
CA LYS A 176 10.67 11.50 -11.55
C LYS A 176 10.17 10.05 -11.59
N ASP A 177 10.11 9.41 -10.42
CA ASP A 177 9.88 7.96 -10.32
C ASP A 177 8.44 7.62 -9.90
N PHE A 178 7.77 8.52 -9.16
CA PHE A 178 6.47 8.26 -8.57
C PHE A 178 5.49 9.42 -8.72
N VAL A 179 4.20 9.08 -8.75
CA VAL A 179 3.10 10.00 -8.48
C VAL A 179 2.58 9.72 -7.08
N TYR A 180 2.51 10.77 -6.25
CA TYR A 180 1.92 10.73 -4.91
C TYR A 180 0.55 11.38 -4.95
N ILE A 181 -0.45 10.70 -4.39
CA ILE A 181 -1.78 11.29 -4.19
C ILE A 181 -2.11 11.20 -2.71
N LEU A 182 -2.46 12.32 -2.10
CA LEU A 182 -2.96 12.38 -0.73
C LEU A 182 -4.46 12.67 -0.80
N SER A 183 -5.26 11.89 -0.07
CA SER A 183 -6.69 12.16 0.08
C SER A 183 -7.18 12.08 1.50
N LEU A 184 -8.21 12.86 1.81
CA LEU A 184 -8.93 12.84 3.09
C LEU A 184 -10.42 12.59 2.84
N LYS A 185 -10.98 11.55 3.45
CA LYS A 185 -12.44 11.35 3.47
C LYS A 185 -13.07 12.19 4.58
N ILE A 186 -14.04 13.02 4.18
CA ILE A 186 -14.83 13.92 5.01
C ILE A 186 -16.29 13.50 4.82
N GLU A 187 -16.91 12.84 5.80
CA GLU A 187 -18.37 12.64 5.78
C GLU A 187 -19.03 13.71 6.64
N THR A 188 -20.14 14.28 6.19
CA THR A 188 -20.90 15.24 6.98
C THR A 188 -22.05 14.51 7.67
N GLU A 189 -22.04 14.46 8.99
CA GLU A 189 -23.15 13.91 9.78
C GLU A 189 -23.80 15.04 10.57
N LYS A 190 -25.07 15.35 10.27
CA LYS A 190 -25.85 16.43 10.92
C LYS A 190 -25.12 17.78 10.89
N ASP A 191 -24.64 18.18 9.71
CA ASP A 191 -23.87 19.41 9.47
C ASP A 191 -22.52 19.50 10.19
N VAL A 192 -22.04 18.40 10.79
CA VAL A 192 -20.72 18.32 11.41
C VAL A 192 -19.80 17.45 10.55
N PRO A 193 -18.68 17.99 10.03
CA PRO A 193 -17.71 17.19 9.28
C PRO A 193 -16.99 16.20 10.20
N LYS A 194 -17.06 14.92 9.85
CA LYS A 194 -16.33 13.82 10.47
C LYS A 194 -15.21 13.34 9.53
N TYR A 195 -14.00 13.25 10.07
CA TYR A 195 -12.78 12.90 9.34
C TYR A 195 -12.37 11.45 9.66
N TYR A 196 -12.45 10.56 8.67
CA TYR A 196 -12.40 9.11 8.96
C TYR A 196 -11.05 8.45 8.72
N TYR A 197 -10.42 8.75 7.59
CA TYR A 197 -9.10 8.22 7.26
C TYR A 197 -8.46 9.08 6.18
N SER A 198 -7.13 9.12 6.21
CA SER A 198 -6.32 9.64 5.12
C SER A 198 -5.69 8.49 4.35
N ASP A 199 -5.72 8.61 3.02
CA ASP A 199 -5.03 7.70 2.11
C ASP A 199 -3.82 8.42 1.53
N LEU A 200 -2.66 7.76 1.58
CA LEU A 200 -1.50 8.11 0.78
C LEU A 200 -1.32 7.05 -0.30
N TYR A 201 -1.40 7.48 -1.54
CA TYR A 201 -1.10 6.65 -2.70
C TYR A 201 0.30 6.95 -3.22
N ILE A 202 1.04 5.90 -3.54
CA ILE A 202 2.32 5.95 -4.24
C ILE A 202 2.17 5.11 -5.50
N ILE A 203 2.35 5.72 -6.67
CA ILE A 203 2.11 5.11 -7.97
C ILE A 203 3.38 5.16 -8.77
N ASN A 204 3.74 4.07 -9.44
CA ASN A 204 4.83 4.08 -10.41
C ASN A 204 4.52 5.12 -11.50
N GLY A 205 5.39 6.13 -11.64
CA GLY A 205 5.20 7.24 -12.55
C GLY A 205 5.04 6.82 -14.01
N GLU A 206 5.77 5.77 -14.43
CA GLU A 206 5.69 5.23 -15.79
C GLU A 206 4.32 4.60 -16.10
N ASN A 207 3.61 4.13 -15.08
CA ASN A 207 2.32 3.44 -15.22
C ASN A 207 1.12 4.30 -14.80
N PHE A 208 1.34 5.56 -14.41
CA PHE A 208 0.30 6.38 -13.79
C PHE A 208 -0.89 6.61 -14.71
N GLU A 209 -0.68 7.02 -15.97
CA GLU A 209 -1.79 7.35 -16.88
C GLU A 209 -2.62 6.11 -17.25
N ASP A 210 -1.97 4.95 -17.42
CA ASP A 210 -2.64 3.66 -17.65
C ASP A 210 -3.52 3.24 -16.46
N LEU A 211 -2.98 3.37 -15.25
CA LEU A 211 -3.71 3.05 -14.02
C LEU A 211 -4.88 4.00 -13.81
N LYS A 212 -4.67 5.29 -14.08
CA LYS A 212 -5.68 6.34 -13.93
C LYS A 212 -6.94 6.07 -14.73
N MET A 213 -6.81 5.58 -15.95
CA MET A 213 -7.95 5.17 -16.79
C MET A 213 -8.77 4.02 -16.19
N SER A 214 -8.20 3.24 -15.26
CA SER A 214 -8.83 2.08 -14.64
C SER A 214 -9.30 2.34 -13.21
N PHE A 215 -9.14 3.56 -12.68
CA PHE A 215 -9.49 3.87 -11.29
C PHE A 215 -10.96 3.57 -10.96
N ASN A 216 -11.87 3.86 -11.88
CA ASN A 216 -13.30 3.51 -11.76
C ASN A 216 -13.58 2.00 -11.73
N LYS A 217 -12.71 1.17 -12.33
CA LYS A 217 -12.81 -0.31 -12.30
C LYS A 217 -12.22 -0.90 -11.02
N ILE A 218 -11.40 -0.11 -10.31
CA ILE A 218 -10.74 -0.48 -9.07
C ILE A 218 -11.59 0.03 -7.90
N TYR A 219 -12.86 -0.39 -7.89
CA TYR A 219 -13.87 0.00 -6.90
C TYR A 219 -13.35 -0.26 -5.48
N ASN A 220 -13.47 0.74 -4.59
CA ASN A 220 -12.96 0.79 -3.21
C ASN A 220 -11.46 1.04 -3.00
N TYR A 221 -10.59 0.84 -4.00
CA TYR A 221 -9.15 1.13 -3.88
C TYR A 221 -8.79 2.49 -4.47
N TRP A 222 -9.39 2.89 -5.60
CA TRP A 222 -9.31 4.25 -6.15
C TRP A 222 -10.70 4.87 -6.23
N ASN A 223 -11.31 5.23 -5.09
CA ASN A 223 -12.52 6.05 -5.14
C ASN A 223 -12.15 7.51 -5.43
N LEU A 224 -11.37 7.74 -6.50
CA LEU A 224 -10.78 9.00 -6.99
C LEU A 224 -11.71 9.77 -7.89
#